data_AF-A0A1E4A5D5-F1
#
_entry.id   AF-A0A1E4A5D5-F1
#
_cell.length_a   1.000
_cell.length_b   1.000
_cell.length_c   1.000
_cell.angle_alpha   90.00
_cell.angle_beta   90.00
_cell.angle_gamma   90.00
#
_symmetry.space_group_name_H-M   'P 1'
#
loop_
_entity.id
_entity.type
_entity.pdbx_description
1 polymer ?
#
loop_
_entity_poly.entity_id
_entity_poly.type
_entity_poly.pdbx_seq_one_letter_code
_entity_poly.pdbx_strand_id
1 'polypeptide(L)'
;MSLPVPGARRILPGTHLFLIALAAYVTFATGVGGFVGQCDNYVGWDNLKLYDLIVNPWPVVYPEKGAFYCYYFGYYLPVALFTRLAGNIHLAEYFSFIWAWAGVTLCIYWIYVLLQLKRAWMVVIFLFTGTFAAALTSFNTLELRFLRFGEDIAYPYTFIRTWWTGNRSLWNTNVPFHCSLHYASTMTTMAWAPYHYISGILFPALVWYRVGLRKTFSAVPLILAAATIWSPFVALGLLPVVLYGVVKYLKEVFNRDTLLAAVTALPFLFYFSAHSTSEEMVRGFIWSCGSRWWLNYLAFVSVEVGIFAILIIV
;
A
#
# COMPACT_ATOMS: atom_id res chain seq x y z
N MET A 1 -11.79 10.98 -24.90
CA MET A 1 -12.91 11.08 -23.94
C MET A 1 -12.42 11.87 -22.73
N SER A 2 -12.76 13.15 -22.60
CA SER A 2 -12.44 13.91 -21.39
C SER A 2 -13.40 13.44 -20.30
N LEU A 3 -12.93 12.59 -19.37
CA LEU A 3 -13.70 12.32 -18.15
C LEU A 3 -14.03 13.68 -17.52
N PRO A 4 -15.31 13.96 -17.21
CA PRO A 4 -15.65 15.21 -16.56
C PRO A 4 -14.78 15.33 -15.32
N VAL A 5 -14.04 16.44 -15.22
CA VAL A 5 -13.37 16.83 -13.96
C VAL A 5 -14.42 16.63 -12.88
N PRO A 6 -14.16 15.88 -11.79
CA PRO A 6 -15.15 15.68 -10.75
C PRO A 6 -15.66 17.06 -10.31
N GLY A 7 -16.81 17.46 -10.85
CA GLY A 7 -17.57 18.57 -10.32
C GLY A 7 -17.85 18.18 -8.88
N ALA A 8 -17.76 19.12 -7.95
CA ALA A 8 -17.96 18.87 -6.53
C ALA A 8 -19.39 18.36 -6.30
N ARG A 9 -19.63 17.08 -6.59
CA ARG A 9 -20.88 16.41 -6.29
C ARG A 9 -20.96 16.43 -4.79
N ARG A 10 -21.91 17.20 -4.28
CA ARG A 10 -22.14 17.29 -2.84
C ARG A 10 -22.36 15.88 -2.32
N ILE A 11 -21.41 15.38 -1.55
CA ILE A 11 -21.52 14.09 -0.90
C ILE A 11 -22.59 14.25 0.18
N LEU A 12 -23.58 13.37 0.17
CA LEU A 12 -24.67 13.44 1.14
C LEU A 12 -24.14 13.12 2.55
N PRO A 13 -24.69 13.72 3.62
CA PRO A 13 -24.25 13.43 4.99
C PRO A 13 -24.26 11.94 5.34
N GLY A 14 -25.29 11.19 4.90
CA GLY A 14 -25.36 9.74 5.10
C GLY A 14 -24.25 8.98 4.37
N THR A 15 -23.79 9.49 3.23
CA THR A 15 -22.62 8.93 2.53
C THR A 15 -21.34 9.19 3.30
N HIS A 16 -21.13 10.39 3.84
CA HIS A 16 -19.97 10.68 4.67
C HIS A 16 -19.88 9.74 5.88
N LEU A 17 -20.99 9.59 6.62
CA LEU A 17 -21.06 8.72 7.79
C LEU A 17 -20.75 7.27 7.41
N PHE A 18 -21.35 6.76 6.32
CA PHE A 18 -21.09 5.40 5.84
C PHE A 18 -19.60 5.18 5.51
N LEU A 19 -18.97 6.10 4.76
CA LEU A 19 -17.57 5.94 4.35
C LEU A 19 -16.61 5.99 5.56
N ILE A 20 -16.87 6.89 6.51
CA ILE A 20 -16.08 7.01 7.74
C ILE A 20 -16.25 5.78 8.64
N ALA A 21 -17.48 5.28 8.78
CA ALA A 21 -17.77 4.07 9.55
C ALA A 21 -17.15 2.82 8.90
N LEU A 22 -17.20 2.72 7.56
CA LEU A 22 -16.54 1.67 6.81
C LEU A 22 -15.01 1.71 7.01
N ALA A 23 -14.41 2.90 6.98
CA ALA A 23 -12.98 3.06 7.24
C ALA A 23 -12.60 2.63 8.67
N ALA A 24 -13.41 2.99 9.67
CA ALA A 24 -13.21 2.58 11.06
C ALA A 24 -13.30 1.04 11.18
N TYR A 25 -14.30 0.43 10.55
CA TYR A 25 -14.45 -1.01 10.51
C TYR A 25 -13.25 -1.71 9.84
N VAL A 26 -12.80 -1.23 8.68
CA VAL A 26 -11.62 -1.79 7.97
C VAL A 26 -10.38 -1.70 8.85
N THR A 27 -10.15 -0.55 9.48
CA THR A 27 -8.98 -0.33 10.37
C THR A 27 -9.02 -1.26 11.58
N PHE A 28 -10.19 -1.39 12.20
CA PHE A 28 -10.40 -2.28 13.34
C PHE A 28 -10.26 -3.76 12.95
N ALA A 29 -10.95 -4.20 11.89
CA ALA A 29 -10.96 -5.60 11.46
C ALA A 29 -9.59 -6.10 10.99
N THR A 30 -8.69 -5.20 10.59
CA THR A 30 -7.33 -5.54 10.14
C THR A 30 -6.30 -5.55 11.27
N GLY A 31 -6.71 -5.30 12.52
CA GLY A 31 -5.85 -5.40 13.69
C GLY A 31 -4.97 -4.17 13.93
N VAL A 32 -5.17 -3.06 13.23
CA VAL A 32 -4.36 -1.86 13.48
C VAL A 32 -4.58 -1.37 14.91
N GLY A 33 -3.51 -1.09 15.63
CA GLY A 33 -3.56 -0.63 17.02
C GLY A 33 -3.80 -1.73 18.05
N GLY A 34 -3.85 -3.01 17.67
CA GLY A 34 -3.83 -4.13 18.64
C GLY A 34 -5.14 -4.38 19.39
N PHE A 35 -6.23 -3.66 19.06
CA PHE A 35 -7.54 -3.85 19.72
C PHE A 35 -8.23 -5.18 19.36
N VAL A 36 -7.79 -5.84 18.29
CA VAL A 36 -8.18 -7.21 17.92
C VAL A 36 -6.92 -7.99 17.55
N GLY A 37 -7.08 -9.30 17.33
CA GLY A 37 -6.00 -10.16 16.87
C GLY A 37 -5.28 -9.57 15.64
N GLN A 38 -3.96 -9.52 15.74
CA GLN A 38 -3.06 -9.06 14.69
C GLN A 38 -2.48 -10.25 13.94
N CYS A 39 -2.11 -10.06 12.66
CA CYS A 39 -1.36 -11.06 11.92
C CYS A 39 0.09 -11.13 12.39
N ASP A 40 0.81 -12.18 12.01
CA ASP A 40 2.21 -12.39 12.42
C ASP A 40 3.13 -11.27 11.92
N ASN A 41 2.81 -10.61 10.81
CA ASN A 41 3.62 -9.48 10.36
C ASN A 41 3.54 -8.29 11.31
N TYR A 42 2.36 -8.03 11.88
CA TYR A 42 2.21 -6.99 12.91
C TYR A 42 2.99 -7.32 14.17
N VAL A 43 2.78 -8.53 14.69
CA VAL A 43 3.36 -8.97 15.96
C VAL A 43 4.88 -9.11 15.85
N GLY A 44 5.35 -9.76 14.78
CA GLY A 44 6.76 -10.09 14.58
C GLY A 44 7.62 -8.98 13.99
N TRP A 45 7.02 -7.98 13.34
CA TRP A 45 7.80 -6.93 12.68
C TRP A 45 7.26 -5.53 12.95
N ASP A 46 6.01 -5.23 12.64
CA ASP A 46 5.55 -3.83 12.59
C ASP A 46 5.44 -3.17 13.97
N ASN A 47 5.05 -3.91 14.99
CA ASN A 47 5.02 -3.39 16.36
C ASN A 47 6.43 -3.16 16.92
N LEU A 48 7.40 -4.02 16.57
CA LEU A 48 8.80 -3.85 16.96
C LEU A 48 9.42 -2.61 16.30
N LYS A 49 9.17 -2.44 14.99
CA LYS A 49 9.54 -1.26 14.22
C LYS A 49 9.02 0.02 14.88
N LEU A 50 7.74 0.04 15.27
CA LEU A 50 7.12 1.18 15.94
C LEU A 50 7.72 1.40 17.34
N TYR A 51 7.94 0.33 18.10
CA TYR A 51 8.54 0.38 19.43
C TYR A 51 9.94 1.01 19.40
N ASP A 52 10.80 0.58 18.47
CA ASP A 52 12.14 1.12 18.32
C ASP A 52 12.13 2.61 17.96
N LEU A 53 11.19 3.02 17.10
CA LEU A 53 10.97 4.43 16.79
C LEU A 53 10.44 5.24 17.97
N ILE A 54 9.80 4.61 18.98
CA ILE A 54 9.33 5.30 20.19
C ILE A 54 10.45 5.40 21.22
N VAL A 55 11.26 4.35 21.42
CA VAL A 55 12.21 4.27 22.55
C VAL A 55 13.60 4.82 22.20
N ASN A 56 14.10 4.62 20.97
CA ASN A 56 15.50 4.93 20.63
C ASN A 56 15.67 6.30 19.94
N PRO A 57 16.71 7.10 20.25
CA PRO A 57 16.91 8.41 19.62
C PRO A 57 16.89 8.33 18.09
N TRP A 58 16.43 9.40 17.44
CA TRP A 58 16.39 9.47 15.97
C TRP A 58 17.65 10.16 15.44
N PRO A 59 18.29 9.61 14.39
CA PRO A 59 17.96 8.37 13.68
C PRO A 59 18.27 7.12 14.52
N VAL A 60 17.45 6.08 14.38
CA VAL A 60 17.64 4.81 15.11
C VAL A 60 18.85 4.06 14.55
N VAL A 61 19.84 3.85 15.42
CA VAL A 61 21.10 3.15 15.13
C VAL A 61 21.27 1.98 16.10
N TYR A 62 21.92 0.92 15.61
CA TYR A 62 22.29 -0.28 16.36
C TYR A 62 23.82 -0.41 16.35
N PRO A 63 24.53 0.31 17.25
CA PRO A 63 25.99 0.39 17.24
C PRO A 63 26.67 -0.98 17.29
N GLU A 64 26.10 -1.91 18.06
CA GLU A 64 26.58 -3.28 18.23
C GLU A 64 26.54 -4.11 16.94
N LYS A 65 25.68 -3.72 15.99
CA LYS A 65 25.59 -4.35 14.67
C LYS A 65 26.27 -3.53 13.57
N GLY A 66 26.83 -2.36 13.91
CA GLY A 66 27.28 -1.38 12.92
C GLY A 66 26.18 -1.01 11.91
N ALA A 67 24.91 -1.10 12.34
CA ALA A 67 23.75 -1.01 11.47
C ALA A 67 22.84 0.13 11.91
N PHE A 68 21.93 0.53 11.03
CA PHE A 68 20.88 1.48 11.33
C PHE A 68 19.55 0.97 10.79
N TYR A 69 18.46 1.57 11.25
CA TYR A 69 17.10 1.09 11.05
C TYR A 69 16.53 1.25 9.61
N CYS A 70 17.15 0.60 8.63
CA CYS A 70 16.97 0.79 7.19
C CYS A 70 15.64 0.27 6.58
N TYR A 71 14.49 0.62 7.15
CA TYR A 71 13.16 0.22 6.66
C TYR A 71 12.27 1.42 6.31
N TYR A 72 11.20 1.20 5.52
CA TYR A 72 10.25 2.27 5.18
C TYR A 72 9.42 2.67 6.42
N PHE A 73 9.84 3.72 7.12
CA PHE A 73 9.20 4.13 8.38
C PHE A 73 8.22 5.31 8.26
N GLY A 74 8.01 5.85 7.06
CA GLY A 74 7.13 7.01 6.86
C GLY A 74 5.74 6.86 7.48
N TYR A 75 5.18 5.65 7.44
CA TYR A 75 3.90 5.32 8.08
C TYR A 75 3.93 5.42 9.62
N TYR A 76 5.02 4.95 10.23
CA TYR A 76 5.15 4.80 11.67
C TYR A 76 5.66 6.07 12.36
N LEU A 77 6.34 6.96 11.63
CA LEU A 77 6.89 8.20 12.18
C LEU A 77 5.85 9.09 12.89
N PRO A 78 4.67 9.38 12.31
CA PRO A 78 3.66 10.20 12.99
C PRO A 78 3.20 9.55 14.29
N VAL A 79 2.95 8.24 14.28
CA VAL A 79 2.54 7.49 15.46
C VAL A 79 3.62 7.56 16.53
N ALA A 80 4.87 7.26 16.18
CA ALA A 80 6.00 7.30 17.11
C ALA A 80 6.22 8.71 17.69
N LEU A 81 6.12 9.76 16.87
CA LEU A 81 6.25 11.14 17.31
C LEU A 81 5.17 11.50 18.33
N PHE A 82 3.89 11.20 18.05
CA PHE A 82 2.80 11.52 18.97
C PHE A 82 2.91 10.71 20.27
N THR A 83 3.28 9.44 20.20
CA THR A 83 3.51 8.62 21.40
C THR A 83 4.63 9.19 22.27
N ARG A 84 5.74 9.63 21.65
CA ARG A 84 6.86 10.28 22.37
C ARG A 84 6.44 11.56 23.05
N LEU A 85 5.74 12.43 22.33
CA LEU A 85 5.26 13.71 22.87
C LEU A 85 4.28 13.51 24.02
N ALA A 86 3.49 12.43 23.99
CA ALA A 86 2.59 12.09 25.07
C ALA A 86 3.27 11.43 26.29
N GLY A 87 4.52 10.97 26.15
CA GLY A 87 5.29 10.35 27.23
C GLY A 87 4.75 9.00 27.73
N ASN A 88 3.80 8.39 27.02
CA ASN A 88 3.18 7.13 27.41
C ASN A 88 3.11 6.17 26.22
N ILE A 89 3.87 5.07 26.30
CA ILE A 89 3.97 4.09 25.22
C ILE A 89 2.65 3.38 24.91
N HIS A 90 1.76 3.23 25.90
CA HIS A 90 0.46 2.60 25.71
C HIS A 90 -0.47 3.42 24.80
N LEU A 91 -0.16 4.71 24.58
CA LEU A 91 -0.91 5.53 23.62
C LEU A 91 -0.57 5.21 22.16
N ALA A 92 0.48 4.42 21.90
CA ALA A 92 0.85 4.00 20.54
C ALA A 92 -0.28 3.25 19.82
N GLU A 93 -1.02 2.42 20.55
CA GLU A 93 -2.17 1.66 20.03
C GLU A 93 -3.25 2.60 19.48
N TYR A 94 -3.65 3.59 20.29
CA TYR A 94 -4.64 4.59 19.95
C TYR A 94 -4.18 5.50 18.81
N PHE A 95 -2.94 6.01 18.87
CA PHE A 95 -2.40 6.85 17.81
C PHE A 95 -2.23 6.08 16.50
N SER A 96 -1.82 4.82 16.55
CA SER A 96 -1.74 3.97 15.36
C SER A 96 -3.10 3.76 14.73
N PHE A 97 -4.13 3.49 15.54
CA PHE A 97 -5.49 3.31 15.05
C PHE A 97 -6.04 4.60 14.43
N ILE A 98 -5.93 5.74 15.12
CA ILE A 98 -6.45 7.03 14.61
C ILE A 98 -5.73 7.42 13.32
N TRP A 99 -4.40 7.26 13.27
CA TRP A 99 -3.60 7.57 12.10
C TRP A 99 -3.99 6.71 10.89
N ALA A 100 -4.11 5.39 11.09
CA ALA A 100 -4.54 4.48 10.04
C ALA A 100 -5.97 4.72 9.61
N TRP A 101 -6.89 4.95 10.56
CA TRP A 101 -8.28 5.26 10.27
C TRP A 101 -8.41 6.53 9.43
N ALA A 102 -7.64 7.58 9.73
CA ALA A 102 -7.59 8.78 8.91
C ALA A 102 -7.09 8.47 7.48
N GLY A 103 -6.00 7.69 7.36
CA GLY A 103 -5.47 7.26 6.07
C GLY A 103 -6.46 6.43 5.24
N VAL A 104 -7.06 5.40 5.83
CA VAL A 104 -8.06 4.53 5.20
C VAL A 104 -9.31 5.34 4.82
N THR A 105 -9.73 6.27 5.67
CA THR A 105 -10.83 7.19 5.37
C THR A 105 -10.52 7.94 4.07
N LEU A 106 -9.35 8.58 3.98
CA LEU A 106 -8.93 9.29 2.77
C LEU A 106 -8.89 8.37 1.54
N CYS A 107 -8.35 7.14 1.67
CA CYS A 107 -8.35 6.15 0.59
C CYS A 107 -9.77 5.86 0.08
N ILE A 108 -10.70 5.57 0.99
CA ILE A 108 -12.11 5.29 0.67
C ILE A 108 -12.79 6.49 0.00
N TYR A 109 -12.53 7.71 0.47
CA TYR A 109 -13.02 8.92 -0.19
C TYR A 109 -12.46 9.09 -1.59
N TRP A 110 -11.16 8.88 -1.79
CA TRP A 110 -10.54 8.98 -3.10
C TRP A 110 -11.09 7.94 -4.08
N ILE A 111 -11.29 6.70 -3.63
CA ILE A 111 -11.95 5.66 -4.44
C ILE A 111 -13.36 6.13 -4.84
N TYR A 112 -14.16 6.58 -3.87
CA TYR A 112 -15.52 7.03 -4.12
C TYR A 112 -15.59 8.19 -5.13
N VAL A 113 -14.71 9.19 -4.96
CA VAL A 113 -14.68 10.41 -5.79
C VAL A 113 -14.11 10.14 -7.18
N LEU A 114 -12.99 9.41 -7.30
CA LEU A 114 -12.34 9.18 -8.60
C LEU A 114 -13.14 8.22 -9.48
N LEU A 115 -13.74 7.18 -8.89
CA LEU A 115 -14.61 6.25 -9.62
C LEU A 115 -16.03 6.80 -9.82
N GLN A 116 -16.33 7.99 -9.30
CA GLN A 116 -17.64 8.66 -9.42
C GLN A 116 -18.81 7.74 -9.05
N LEU A 117 -18.64 6.96 -7.98
CA LEU A 117 -19.59 5.90 -7.63
C LEU A 117 -20.97 6.49 -7.32
N LYS A 118 -22.01 5.94 -7.95
CA LYS A 118 -23.38 6.40 -7.72
C LYS A 118 -23.88 6.04 -6.32
N ARG A 119 -23.38 4.94 -5.75
CA ARG A 119 -23.77 4.40 -4.44
C ARG A 119 -22.52 4.12 -3.61
N ALA A 120 -22.51 4.58 -2.36
CA ALA A 120 -21.35 4.49 -1.48
C ALA A 120 -20.91 3.05 -1.17
N TRP A 121 -21.87 2.13 -1.04
CA TRP A 121 -21.59 0.72 -0.76
C TRP A 121 -20.75 0.04 -1.85
N MET A 122 -20.72 0.58 -3.08
CA MET A 122 -19.89 0.03 -4.15
C MET A 122 -18.38 0.13 -3.85
N VAL A 123 -17.98 0.99 -2.91
CA VAL A 123 -16.59 1.01 -2.42
C VAL A 123 -16.23 -0.32 -1.77
N VAL A 124 -17.18 -1.01 -1.13
CA VAL A 124 -16.96 -2.33 -0.53
C VAL A 124 -16.50 -3.32 -1.60
N ILE A 125 -17.10 -3.31 -2.79
CA ILE A 125 -16.65 -4.18 -3.89
C ILE A 125 -15.16 -3.93 -4.14
N PHE A 126 -14.75 -2.68 -4.36
CA PHE A 126 -13.34 -2.35 -4.60
C PHE A 126 -12.39 -2.79 -3.47
N LEU A 127 -12.81 -2.65 -2.21
CA LEU A 127 -12.00 -3.04 -1.05
C LEU A 127 -11.75 -4.56 -0.99
N PHE A 128 -12.76 -5.36 -1.33
CA PHE A 128 -12.69 -6.82 -1.22
C PHE A 128 -12.22 -7.50 -2.53
N THR A 129 -12.55 -6.91 -3.67
CA THR A 129 -12.29 -7.49 -4.99
C THR A 129 -11.12 -6.85 -5.72
N GLY A 130 -10.20 -6.15 -5.06
CA GLY A 130 -9.14 -5.34 -5.70
C GLY A 130 -8.34 -6.02 -6.81
N THR A 131 -8.42 -7.35 -6.93
CA THR A 131 -8.09 -8.10 -8.14
C THR A 131 -9.16 -9.15 -8.51
N PHE A 132 -9.09 -9.70 -9.73
CA PHE A 132 -9.99 -10.79 -10.14
C PHE A 132 -9.87 -12.03 -9.24
N ALA A 133 -8.64 -12.44 -8.89
CA ALA A 133 -8.42 -13.49 -7.90
C ALA A 133 -9.07 -13.12 -6.55
N ALA A 134 -8.95 -11.86 -6.11
CA ALA A 134 -9.59 -11.40 -4.89
C ALA A 134 -11.13 -11.51 -4.96
N ALA A 135 -11.75 -11.21 -6.11
CA ALA A 135 -13.20 -11.37 -6.33
C ALA A 135 -13.66 -12.82 -6.17
N LEU A 136 -12.89 -13.79 -6.69
CA LEU A 136 -13.16 -15.22 -6.53
C LEU A 136 -12.98 -15.66 -5.07
N THR A 137 -11.99 -15.11 -4.37
CA THR A 137 -11.78 -15.39 -2.94
C THR A 137 -12.70 -14.59 -2.00
N SER A 138 -13.39 -13.57 -2.51
CA SER A 138 -14.22 -12.65 -1.71
C SER A 138 -15.37 -13.40 -1.02
N PHE A 139 -15.86 -14.47 -1.64
CA PHE A 139 -16.87 -15.37 -1.08
C PHE A 139 -16.38 -16.14 0.17
N ASN A 140 -15.07 -16.36 0.29
CA ASN A 140 -14.47 -16.98 1.47
C ASN A 140 -14.03 -15.95 2.52
N THR A 141 -13.69 -14.71 2.13
CA THR A 141 -13.45 -13.61 3.10
C THR A 141 -14.73 -13.10 3.77
N LEU A 142 -15.90 -13.39 3.20
CA LEU A 142 -17.20 -13.16 3.86
C LEU A 142 -17.49 -14.17 4.97
N GLU A 143 -16.76 -15.30 5.04
CA GLU A 143 -16.66 -16.06 6.26
C GLU A 143 -15.76 -15.29 7.25
N LEU A 144 -16.42 -14.46 8.07
CA LEU A 144 -15.88 -13.72 9.23
C LEU A 144 -15.14 -14.61 10.27
N ARG A 145 -14.94 -15.90 9.98
CA ARG A 145 -14.20 -16.87 10.80
C ARG A 145 -12.68 -16.84 10.55
N PHE A 146 -12.19 -16.18 9.50
CA PHE A 146 -10.77 -16.21 9.11
C PHE A 146 -9.90 -15.04 9.62
N LEU A 147 -10.39 -14.27 10.60
CA LEU A 147 -9.57 -13.25 11.30
C LEU A 147 -9.10 -13.73 12.70
N ARG A 148 -9.26 -15.01 13.03
CA ARG A 148 -8.83 -15.56 14.33
C ARG A 148 -8.19 -16.95 14.18
N PHE A 149 -6.94 -17.05 14.67
CA PHE A 149 -6.25 -18.25 15.13
C PHE A 149 -6.38 -19.50 14.26
N GLY A 150 -5.41 -19.68 13.35
CA GLY A 150 -5.17 -20.92 12.64
C GLY A 150 -4.60 -20.66 11.26
N GLU A 151 -3.28 -20.78 11.10
CA GLU A 151 -2.58 -20.63 9.83
C GLU A 151 -2.96 -21.67 8.75
N ASP A 152 -3.75 -22.69 9.10
CA ASP A 152 -3.73 -23.95 8.33
C ASP A 152 -5.01 -24.41 7.63
N ILE A 153 -6.15 -23.71 7.73
CA ILE A 153 -7.38 -24.25 7.12
C ILE A 153 -7.90 -23.33 6.02
N ALA A 154 -7.52 -23.67 4.79
CA ALA A 154 -8.22 -23.28 3.56
C ALA A 154 -8.28 -21.77 3.27
N TYR A 155 -7.11 -21.12 3.20
CA TYR A 155 -6.94 -20.01 2.28
C TYR A 155 -7.23 -20.50 0.83
N PRO A 156 -8.28 -20.01 0.13
CA PRO A 156 -8.50 -20.33 -1.29
C PRO A 156 -7.40 -19.79 -2.21
N TYR A 157 -6.41 -19.10 -1.63
CA TYR A 157 -5.12 -18.83 -2.24
C TYR A 157 -4.57 -20.07 -2.94
N THR A 158 -4.73 -21.28 -2.41
CA THR A 158 -4.10 -22.49 -2.98
C THR A 158 -4.41 -22.77 -4.44
N PHE A 159 -5.65 -22.56 -4.93
CA PHE A 159 -6.03 -22.99 -6.29
C PHE A 159 -5.43 -22.12 -7.41
N ILE A 160 -5.50 -20.79 -7.29
CA ILE A 160 -4.90 -19.85 -8.26
C ILE A 160 -3.37 -19.80 -8.07
N ARG A 161 -2.89 -19.97 -6.83
CA ARG A 161 -1.47 -20.04 -6.45
C ARG A 161 -0.77 -21.26 -7.02
N THR A 162 -1.38 -22.46 -7.04
CA THR A 162 -0.80 -23.62 -7.74
C THR A 162 -0.81 -23.42 -9.25
N TRP A 163 -1.80 -22.74 -9.83
CA TRP A 163 -1.82 -22.50 -11.27
C TRP A 163 -0.66 -21.61 -11.73
N TRP A 164 -0.44 -20.46 -11.08
CA TRP A 164 0.62 -19.52 -11.48
C TRP A 164 2.04 -19.99 -11.15
N THR A 165 2.19 -20.89 -10.17
CA THR A 165 3.47 -21.48 -9.76
C THR A 165 3.75 -22.84 -10.41
N GLY A 166 2.86 -23.33 -11.29
CA GLY A 166 3.02 -24.62 -11.97
C GLY A 166 2.98 -25.81 -11.02
N ASN A 167 1.95 -25.89 -10.17
CA ASN A 167 1.73 -26.90 -9.12
C ASN A 167 2.77 -26.89 -7.98
N ARG A 168 3.51 -25.80 -7.79
CA ARG A 168 4.48 -25.69 -6.68
C ARG A 168 3.80 -25.04 -5.47
N SER A 169 3.57 -25.83 -4.43
CA SER A 169 3.18 -25.34 -3.09
C SER A 169 4.10 -24.20 -2.64
N LEU A 170 3.61 -23.24 -1.86
CA LEU A 170 4.41 -22.13 -1.31
C LEU A 170 5.50 -22.63 -0.33
N TRP A 171 5.38 -23.87 0.14
CA TRP A 171 6.43 -24.58 0.90
C TRP A 171 7.49 -25.21 0.00
N ASN A 172 7.33 -25.11 -1.32
CA ASN A 172 8.39 -25.43 -2.25
C ASN A 172 9.39 -24.26 -2.24
N THR A 173 10.29 -24.30 -1.27
CA THR A 173 11.44 -23.41 -1.08
C THR A 173 12.33 -23.29 -2.33
N ASN A 174 12.10 -24.11 -3.36
CA ASN A 174 12.81 -24.08 -4.63
C ASN A 174 12.26 -23.06 -5.65
N VAL A 175 11.18 -22.32 -5.37
CA VAL A 175 10.76 -21.18 -6.20
C VAL A 175 11.28 -19.89 -5.56
N PRO A 176 12.23 -19.19 -6.20
CA PRO A 176 12.70 -17.93 -5.66
C PRO A 176 11.55 -16.94 -5.50
N PHE A 177 11.51 -16.22 -4.37
CA PHE A 177 10.42 -15.30 -4.04
C PHE A 177 10.17 -14.26 -5.14
N HIS A 178 11.22 -13.78 -5.81
CA HIS A 178 11.13 -12.82 -6.93
C HIS A 178 10.46 -13.38 -8.20
N CYS A 179 10.24 -14.70 -8.27
CA CYS A 179 9.55 -15.36 -9.37
C CYS A 179 8.07 -15.66 -9.07
N SER A 180 7.62 -15.42 -7.83
CA SER A 180 6.26 -15.72 -7.40
C SER A 180 5.27 -14.65 -7.85
N LEU A 181 4.38 -15.00 -8.78
CA LEU A 181 3.27 -14.15 -9.20
C LEU A 181 2.11 -14.32 -8.22
N HIS A 182 2.01 -13.40 -7.27
CA HIS A 182 0.96 -13.40 -6.26
C HIS A 182 0.47 -11.97 -6.02
N TYR A 183 -0.84 -11.81 -5.89
CA TYR A 183 -1.45 -10.59 -5.40
C TYR A 183 -2.42 -10.95 -4.29
N ALA A 184 -2.29 -10.27 -3.15
CA ALA A 184 -3.24 -10.41 -2.06
C ALA A 184 -4.45 -9.50 -2.32
N SER A 185 -5.61 -9.83 -1.76
CA SER A 185 -6.73 -8.89 -1.78
C SER A 185 -6.35 -7.56 -1.13
N THR A 186 -7.05 -6.48 -1.44
CA THR A 186 -6.78 -5.16 -0.84
C THR A 186 -6.92 -5.24 0.68
N MET A 187 -7.93 -5.95 1.20
CA MET A 187 -8.11 -6.16 2.64
C MET A 187 -6.98 -6.98 3.28
N THR A 188 -6.52 -8.03 2.61
CA THR A 188 -5.35 -8.79 3.09
C THR A 188 -4.11 -7.89 3.11
N THR A 189 -3.90 -7.08 2.07
CA THR A 189 -2.77 -6.14 2.03
C THR A 189 -2.85 -5.12 3.18
N MET A 190 -4.04 -4.64 3.53
CA MET A 190 -4.23 -3.77 4.70
C MET A 190 -3.86 -4.46 6.01
N ALA A 191 -4.19 -5.75 6.17
CA ALA A 191 -3.85 -6.53 7.36
C ALA A 191 -2.37 -6.90 7.44
N TRP A 192 -1.67 -7.06 6.32
CA TRP A 192 -0.27 -7.49 6.30
C TRP A 192 0.72 -6.32 6.17
N ALA A 193 0.36 -5.30 5.41
CA ALA A 193 1.22 -4.18 5.05
C ALA A 193 0.39 -2.89 4.93
N PRO A 194 -0.16 -2.35 6.04
CA PRO A 194 -1.04 -1.18 6.03
C PRO A 194 -0.37 0.04 5.36
N TYR A 195 0.94 0.17 5.54
CA TYR A 195 1.74 1.23 4.94
C TYR A 195 1.76 1.15 3.40
N HIS A 196 1.85 -0.04 2.81
CA HIS A 196 1.76 -0.24 1.36
C HIS A 196 0.32 -0.09 0.86
N TYR A 197 -0.67 -0.56 1.63
CA TYR A 197 -2.08 -0.41 1.28
C TYR A 197 -2.51 1.05 1.20
N ILE A 198 -2.29 1.83 2.27
CA ILE A 198 -2.75 3.22 2.35
C ILE A 198 -2.03 4.05 1.29
N SER A 199 -0.70 3.94 1.21
CA SER A 199 0.09 4.67 0.22
C SER A 199 -0.26 4.25 -1.22
N GLY A 200 -0.49 2.96 -1.46
CA GLY A 200 -0.81 2.38 -2.76
C GLY A 200 -2.18 2.76 -3.32
N ILE A 201 -3.08 3.30 -2.49
CA ILE A 201 -4.33 3.91 -2.97
C ILE A 201 -4.18 5.44 -3.01
N LEU A 202 -3.68 6.03 -1.92
CA LEU A 202 -3.68 7.47 -1.73
C LEU A 202 -2.75 8.19 -2.73
N PHE A 203 -1.51 7.72 -2.92
CA PHE A 203 -0.57 8.41 -3.80
C PHE A 203 -0.92 8.27 -5.28
N PRO A 204 -1.32 7.09 -5.81
CA PRO A 204 -1.85 7.01 -7.17
C PRO A 204 -3.08 7.88 -7.39
N ALA A 205 -4.00 7.92 -6.43
CA ALA A 205 -5.17 8.81 -6.50
C ALA A 205 -4.76 10.28 -6.60
N LEU A 206 -3.82 10.74 -5.78
CA LEU A 206 -3.33 12.11 -5.78
C LEU A 206 -2.57 12.45 -7.07
N VAL A 207 -1.66 11.58 -7.52
CA VAL A 207 -0.91 11.79 -8.77
C VAL A 207 -1.87 11.84 -9.96
N TRP A 208 -2.82 10.90 -10.05
CA TRP A 208 -3.81 10.89 -11.12
C TRP A 208 -4.71 12.13 -11.07
N TYR A 209 -5.11 12.57 -9.87
CA TYR A 209 -5.86 13.81 -9.72
C TYR A 209 -5.09 15.03 -10.24
N ARG A 210 -3.79 15.14 -9.98
CA ARG A 210 -2.96 16.27 -10.48
C ARG A 210 -2.72 16.17 -11.99
N VAL A 211 -2.15 15.06 -12.45
CA VAL A 211 -1.68 14.87 -13.84
C VAL A 211 -2.85 14.60 -14.80
N GLY A 212 -3.74 13.69 -14.39
CA GLY A 212 -4.85 13.19 -15.19
C GLY A 212 -6.05 14.14 -15.21
N LEU A 213 -6.47 14.64 -14.06
CA LEU A 213 -7.70 15.46 -13.95
C LEU A 213 -7.43 16.96 -13.96
N ARG A 214 -6.52 17.46 -13.12
CA ARG A 214 -6.20 18.90 -13.00
C ARG A 214 -5.22 19.39 -14.05
N LYS A 215 -4.62 18.47 -14.82
CA LYS A 215 -3.68 18.75 -15.91
C LYS A 215 -2.51 19.65 -15.46
N THR A 216 -1.96 19.38 -14.28
CA THR A 216 -0.83 20.09 -13.68
C THR A 216 0.17 19.09 -13.11
N PHE A 217 1.43 19.50 -13.02
CA PHE A 217 2.49 18.74 -12.38
C PHE A 217 2.93 19.32 -11.02
N SER A 218 2.41 20.48 -10.63
CA SER A 218 2.62 21.01 -9.28
C SER A 218 2.19 19.98 -8.22
N ALA A 219 2.93 19.93 -7.11
CA ALA A 219 2.82 18.99 -5.99
C ALA A 219 3.12 17.51 -6.32
N VAL A 220 3.21 17.09 -7.58
CA VAL A 220 3.58 15.70 -7.93
C VAL A 220 4.96 15.31 -7.38
N PRO A 221 5.99 16.17 -7.43
CA PRO A 221 7.29 15.88 -6.80
C PRO A 221 7.18 15.64 -5.29
N LEU A 222 6.37 16.43 -4.59
CA LEU A 222 6.15 16.27 -3.15
C LEU A 222 5.43 14.96 -2.83
N ILE A 223 4.42 14.60 -3.64
CA ILE A 223 3.72 13.33 -3.52
C ILE A 223 4.71 12.17 -3.73
N LEU A 224 5.60 12.26 -4.71
CA LEU A 224 6.60 11.23 -4.98
C LEU A 224 7.65 11.12 -3.86
N ALA A 225 8.09 12.25 -3.30
CA ALA A 225 8.97 12.26 -2.14
C ALA A 225 8.30 11.58 -0.94
N ALA A 226 7.06 11.95 -0.62
CA ALA A 226 6.28 11.30 0.44
C ALA A 226 6.05 9.80 0.17
N ALA A 227 5.78 9.42 -1.08
CA ALA A 227 5.65 8.02 -1.48
C ALA A 227 6.95 7.26 -1.27
N THR A 228 8.10 7.84 -1.59
CA THR A 228 9.42 7.20 -1.38
C THR A 228 9.69 6.94 0.09
N ILE A 229 9.31 7.89 0.96
CA ILE A 229 9.47 7.82 2.42
C ILE A 229 8.58 6.75 3.04
N TRP A 230 7.34 6.66 2.56
CA TRP A 230 6.33 5.78 3.12
C TRP A 230 6.40 4.37 2.52
N SER A 231 6.63 4.27 1.22
CA SER A 231 6.51 3.04 0.43
C SER A 231 7.28 3.18 -0.91
N PRO A 232 8.59 2.83 -0.92
CA PRO A 232 9.43 2.92 -2.12
C PRO A 232 8.84 2.17 -3.33
N PHE A 233 8.21 1.02 -3.09
CA PHE A 233 7.57 0.23 -4.16
C PHE A 233 6.38 0.95 -4.79
N VAL A 234 5.60 1.71 -4.00
CA VAL A 234 4.53 2.55 -4.57
C VAL A 234 5.11 3.70 -5.37
N ALA A 235 6.19 4.32 -4.89
CA ALA A 235 6.89 5.35 -5.66
C ALA A 235 7.40 4.83 -7.02
N LEU A 236 7.96 3.60 -7.04
CA LEU A 236 8.35 2.93 -8.28
C LEU A 236 7.16 2.65 -9.20
N GLY A 237 6.05 2.14 -8.65
CA GLY A 237 4.82 1.89 -9.40
C GLY A 237 4.21 3.16 -10.03
N LEU A 238 4.47 4.33 -9.45
CA LEU A 238 3.99 5.62 -9.96
C LEU A 238 4.82 6.17 -11.13
N LEU A 239 6.02 5.66 -11.38
CA LEU A 239 6.97 6.21 -12.36
C LEU A 239 6.35 6.40 -13.76
N PRO A 240 5.57 5.46 -14.34
CA PRO A 240 5.02 5.66 -15.68
C PRO A 240 4.12 6.90 -15.79
N VAL A 241 3.27 7.15 -14.78
CA VAL A 241 2.35 8.30 -14.76
C VAL A 241 3.11 9.59 -14.46
N VAL A 242 4.10 9.54 -13.58
CA VAL A 242 4.96 10.70 -13.28
C VAL A 242 5.78 11.10 -14.51
N LEU A 243 6.41 10.15 -15.20
CA LEU A 243 7.17 10.41 -16.43
C LEU A 243 6.29 10.99 -17.53
N TYR A 244 5.08 10.46 -17.71
CA TYR A 244 4.08 11.07 -18.60
C TYR A 244 3.79 12.52 -18.21
N GLY A 245 3.62 12.80 -16.91
CA GLY A 245 3.42 14.15 -16.38
C GLY A 245 4.60 15.08 -16.65
N VAL A 246 5.84 14.62 -16.44
CA VAL A 246 7.08 15.36 -16.71
C VAL A 246 7.15 15.78 -18.18
N VAL A 247 6.94 14.84 -19.10
CA VAL A 247 6.98 15.12 -20.55
C VAL A 247 5.90 16.13 -20.94
N LYS A 248 4.69 15.99 -20.39
CA LYS A 248 3.55 16.83 -20.76
C LYS A 248 3.57 18.23 -20.17
N TYR A 249 4.11 18.38 -18.95
CA TYR A 249 4.07 19.61 -18.18
C TYR A 249 5.49 20.07 -17.77
N LEU A 250 6.46 19.91 -18.67
CA LEU A 250 7.89 20.12 -18.41
C LEU A 250 8.20 21.48 -17.74
N LYS A 251 7.48 22.54 -18.13
CA LYS A 251 7.66 23.89 -17.55
C LYS A 251 7.33 23.95 -16.05
N GLU A 252 6.45 23.08 -15.57
CA GLU A 252 6.07 23.00 -14.16
C GLU A 252 7.00 22.11 -13.34
N VAL A 253 7.92 21.38 -13.97
CA VAL A 253 8.83 20.46 -13.26
C VAL A 253 9.86 21.22 -12.42
N PHE A 254 10.25 22.44 -12.82
CA PHE A 254 11.21 23.25 -12.06
C PHE A 254 10.47 24.32 -11.24
N ASN A 255 9.75 23.88 -10.22
CA ASN A 255 9.00 24.76 -9.33
C ASN A 255 9.44 24.60 -7.86
N ARG A 256 8.85 25.41 -6.97
CA ARG A 256 9.10 25.34 -5.52
C ARG A 256 8.83 23.95 -4.93
N ASP A 257 7.79 23.26 -5.40
CA ASP A 257 7.42 21.93 -4.91
C ASP A 257 8.53 20.91 -5.23
N THR A 258 9.20 21.03 -6.37
CA THR A 258 10.34 20.19 -6.74
C THR A 258 11.54 20.42 -5.84
N LEU A 259 11.85 21.69 -5.55
CA LEU A 259 12.91 22.01 -4.60
C LEU A 259 12.60 21.44 -3.21
N LEU A 260 11.38 21.63 -2.72
CA LEU A 260 10.94 21.09 -1.43
C LEU A 260 10.97 19.56 -1.42
N ALA A 261 10.56 18.92 -2.51
CA ALA A 261 10.61 17.47 -2.66
C ALA A 261 12.05 16.95 -2.63
N ALA A 262 12.98 17.61 -3.32
CA ALA A 262 14.39 17.26 -3.31
C ALA A 262 14.98 17.38 -1.90
N VAL A 263 14.72 18.49 -1.20
CA VAL A 263 15.17 18.70 0.18
C VAL A 263 14.58 17.63 1.12
N THR A 264 13.31 17.30 0.98
CA THR A 264 12.63 16.32 1.83
C THR A 264 13.09 14.89 1.54
N ALA A 265 13.41 14.56 0.30
CA ALA A 265 13.88 13.24 -0.10
C ALA A 265 15.36 13.01 0.22
N LEU A 266 16.17 14.07 0.36
CA LEU A 266 17.62 13.99 0.53
C LEU A 266 18.06 13.14 1.74
N PRO A 267 17.49 13.28 2.96
CA PRO A 267 17.80 12.39 4.08
C PRO A 267 17.52 10.92 3.77
N PHE A 268 16.44 10.65 3.03
CA PHE A 268 16.05 9.29 2.67
C PHE A 268 16.95 8.69 1.60
N LEU A 269 17.41 9.49 0.64
CA LEU A 269 18.39 9.03 -0.35
C LEU A 269 19.69 8.62 0.32
N PHE A 270 20.20 9.43 1.26
CA PHE A 270 21.36 9.05 2.05
C PHE A 270 21.12 7.78 2.86
N TYR A 271 19.93 7.67 3.46
CA TYR A 271 19.54 6.50 4.24
C TYR A 271 19.50 5.21 3.42
N PHE A 272 18.85 5.24 2.26
CA PHE A 272 18.81 4.10 1.34
C PHE A 272 20.19 3.79 0.76
N SER A 273 21.01 4.81 0.48
CA SER A 273 22.38 4.61 -0.04
C SER A 273 23.33 3.98 0.99
N ALA A 274 23.07 4.20 2.28
CA ALA A 274 23.87 3.64 3.36
C ALA A 274 23.47 2.19 3.70
N HIS A 275 22.40 1.66 3.10
CA HIS A 275 21.93 0.30 3.38
C HIS A 275 22.98 -0.75 2.96
N SER A 276 23.52 -1.48 3.95
CA SER A 276 24.33 -2.65 3.70
C SER A 276 23.41 -3.83 3.41
N THR A 277 23.44 -4.36 2.19
CA THR A 277 22.71 -5.59 1.85
C THR A 277 23.27 -6.74 2.68
N SER A 278 22.46 -7.38 3.52
CA SER A 278 22.86 -8.66 4.10
C SER A 278 23.05 -9.70 2.98
N GLU A 279 24.01 -10.60 3.16
CA GLU A 279 24.30 -11.68 2.20
C GLU A 279 23.12 -12.65 2.04
N GLU A 280 22.19 -12.66 2.99
CA GLU A 280 21.03 -13.55 3.05
C GLU A 280 19.79 -13.07 2.28
N MET A 281 19.78 -11.84 1.75
CA MET A 281 18.63 -11.40 0.95
C MET A 281 18.59 -12.15 -0.38
N VAL A 282 17.44 -12.76 -0.71
CA VAL A 282 17.21 -13.44 -1.99
C VAL A 282 17.42 -12.44 -3.13
N ARG A 283 18.52 -12.61 -3.87
CA ARG A 283 18.86 -11.81 -5.05
C ARG A 283 18.43 -12.55 -6.30
N GLY A 284 17.80 -11.83 -7.21
CA GLY A 284 17.49 -12.35 -8.51
C GLY A 284 16.72 -11.35 -9.34
N PHE A 285 16.92 -11.40 -10.64
CA PHE A 285 16.14 -10.63 -11.59
C PHE A 285 15.12 -11.54 -12.28
N ILE A 286 14.05 -10.96 -12.83
CA ILE A 286 12.98 -11.72 -13.49
C ILE A 286 13.47 -12.67 -14.60
N TRP A 287 14.64 -12.42 -15.18
CA TRP A 287 15.28 -13.29 -16.17
C TRP A 287 15.71 -14.66 -15.61
N SER A 288 15.86 -14.78 -14.29
CA SER A 288 16.18 -16.04 -13.61
C SER A 288 14.96 -16.93 -13.37
N CYS A 289 13.75 -16.45 -13.67
CA CYS A 289 12.49 -17.14 -13.35
C CYS A 289 12.04 -18.18 -14.38
N GLY A 290 12.88 -18.47 -15.37
CA GLY A 290 12.61 -19.44 -16.43
C GLY A 290 11.98 -18.80 -17.69
N SER A 291 12.18 -19.47 -18.83
CA SER A 291 11.85 -18.92 -20.16
C SER A 291 10.36 -18.67 -20.43
N ARG A 292 9.46 -19.27 -19.63
CA ARG A 292 8.00 -19.10 -19.76
C ARG A 292 7.39 -18.16 -18.73
N TRP A 293 8.18 -17.63 -17.79
CA TRP A 293 7.67 -16.79 -16.72
C TRP A 293 6.98 -15.51 -17.23
N TRP A 294 7.52 -14.90 -18.29
CA TRP A 294 6.94 -13.69 -18.88
C TRP A 294 5.54 -13.92 -19.47
N LEU A 295 5.25 -15.11 -20.02
CA LEU A 295 3.90 -15.46 -20.49
C LEU A 295 2.93 -15.53 -19.33
N ASN A 296 3.35 -16.16 -18.23
CA ASN A 296 2.55 -16.23 -17.00
C ASN A 296 2.34 -14.84 -16.42
N TYR A 297 3.36 -13.97 -16.44
CA TYR A 297 3.25 -12.58 -15.99
C TYR A 297 2.26 -11.77 -16.83
N LEU A 298 2.32 -11.87 -18.17
CA LEU A 298 1.37 -11.17 -19.04
C LEU A 298 -0.07 -11.66 -18.84
N ALA A 299 -0.26 -12.98 -18.73
CA ALA A 299 -1.56 -13.55 -18.41
C ALA A 299 -2.06 -13.10 -17.04
N PHE A 300 -1.18 -13.11 -16.03
CA PHE A 300 -1.47 -12.64 -14.68
C PHE A 300 -1.91 -11.17 -14.66
N VAL A 301 -1.15 -10.26 -15.27
CA VAL A 301 -1.52 -8.84 -15.34
C VAL A 301 -2.83 -8.63 -16.12
N SER A 302 -3.04 -9.39 -17.19
CA SER A 302 -4.27 -9.30 -18.00
C SER A 302 -5.51 -9.74 -17.22
N VAL A 303 -5.40 -10.79 -16.40
CA VAL A 303 -6.48 -11.28 -15.55
C VAL A 303 -6.68 -10.37 -14.34
N GLU A 304 -5.62 -10.05 -13.60
CA GLU A 304 -5.70 -9.34 -12.32
C GLU A 304 -6.04 -7.86 -12.50
N VAL A 305 -5.53 -7.22 -13.57
CA VAL A 305 -5.71 -5.78 -13.84
C VAL A 305 -6.53 -5.53 -15.10
N GLY A 306 -6.26 -6.30 -16.17
CA GLY A 306 -6.88 -6.09 -17.48
C GLY A 306 -8.39 -6.28 -17.50
N ILE A 307 -8.94 -7.17 -16.66
CA ILE A 307 -10.40 -7.34 -16.52
C ILE A 307 -11.07 -6.03 -16.07
N PHE A 308 -10.46 -5.28 -15.14
CA PHE A 308 -11.01 -3.99 -14.72
C PHE A 308 -10.95 -2.95 -15.83
N ALA A 309 -9.88 -2.95 -16.64
CA ALA A 309 -9.78 -2.05 -17.79
C ALA A 309 -10.90 -2.34 -18.82
N ILE A 310 -11.20 -3.60 -19.09
CA ILE A 310 -12.29 -4.01 -19.98
C ILE A 310 -13.64 -3.57 -19.40
N LEU A 311 -13.88 -3.81 -18.11
CA LEU A 311 -15.12 -3.42 -17.42
C LEU A 311 -15.33 -1.90 -17.33
N ILE A 312 -14.27 -1.09 -17.47
CA ILE A 312 -14.35 0.37 -17.49
C ILE A 312 -14.58 0.91 -18.91
N ILE A 313 -14.12 0.19 -19.94
CA ILE A 313 -14.21 0.60 -21.35
C ILE A 313 -15.55 0.21 -21.97
N VAL A 314 -16.12 -0.93 -21.57
CA VAL A 314 -17.44 -1.44 -21.98
C VAL A 314 -18.56 -0.75 -21.19
#